data_AF-A0A059BMW5-F1
#
_entry.id   AF-A0A059BMW5-F1
#
_cell.length_a   1.000
_cell.length_b   1.000
_cell.length_c   1.000
_cell.angle_alpha   90.00
_cell.angle_beta   90.00
_cell.angle_gamma   90.00
#
_symmetry.space_group_name_H-M   'P 1'
#
loop_
_entity.id
_entity.type
_entity.pdbx_description
1 polymer ?
#
loop_
_entity_poly.entity_id
_entity_poly.type
_entity_poly.pdbx_seq_one_letter_code
_entity_poly.pdbx_strand_id
1 'polypeptide(L)'
;MRTNMQEEWLHERERKYGPISRLSLFGKPTVFIHGQAMNKLIFSGDSSEMANKQTASICAILGDRNLMELRGQDHKCVRDSLMSFLLPESLKHEVGKMDEEVRKHIELHWQGKEKVAVRQYAVKLPQLL
;
A
#
# COMPACT_ATOMS: atom_id res chain seq x y z
N MET A 1 -6.93 18.64 3.58
CA MET A 1 -6.16 17.38 3.63
C MET A 1 -5.21 17.51 4.81
N ARG A 2 -5.26 16.61 5.81
CA ARG A 2 -4.33 16.68 6.95
C ARG A 2 -2.90 16.53 6.43
N THR A 3 -1.95 17.26 7.02
CA THR A 3 -0.52 17.15 6.70
C THR A 3 -0.06 15.71 6.94
N ASN A 4 0.50 15.05 5.92
CA ASN A 4 1.01 13.68 6.08
C ASN A 4 2.37 13.73 6.79
N MET A 5 2.35 13.69 8.12
CA MET A 5 3.55 13.73 8.98
C MET A 5 3.94 12.34 9.47
N GLN A 6 3.49 11.27 8.80
CA GLN A 6 3.74 9.90 9.25
C GLN A 6 5.24 9.58 9.27
N GLU A 7 5.95 9.90 8.19
CA GLU A 7 7.40 9.63 8.08
C GLU A 7 8.21 10.42 9.12
N GLU A 8 7.89 11.70 9.31
CA GLU A 8 8.52 12.54 10.34
C GLU A 8 8.31 11.97 11.75
N TRP A 9 7.08 11.52 12.05
CA TRP A 9 6.77 10.89 13.32
C TRP A 9 7.56 9.58 13.54
N LEU A 10 7.73 8.76 12.49
CA LEU A 10 8.52 7.53 12.55
C LEU A 10 9.98 7.83 12.88
N HIS A 11 10.59 8.78 12.17
CA HIS A 11 11.99 9.17 12.39
C HIS A 11 12.21 9.87 13.74
N GLU A 12 11.29 10.73 14.16
CA GLU A 12 11.40 11.37 15.48
C GLU A 12 11.28 10.35 16.62
N ARG A 13 10.41 9.36 16.45
CA ARG A 13 10.28 8.26 17.42
C ARG A 13 11.56 7.45 17.52
N GLU A 14 12.15 7.06 16.39
CA GLU A 14 13.43 6.38 16.35
C GLU A 14 14.52 7.22 17.02
N ARG A 15 14.63 8.51 16.68
CA ARG A 15 15.61 9.42 17.28
C ARG A 15 15.50 9.49 18.81
N LYS A 16 14.27 9.49 19.32
CA LYS A 16 14.00 9.68 20.76
C LYS A 16 14.11 8.39 21.58
N TYR A 17 13.72 7.24 21.02
CA TYR A 17 13.60 5.99 21.77
C TYR A 17 14.43 4.83 21.21
N GLY A 18 15.15 5.05 20.12
CA GLY A 18 15.92 4.05 19.39
C GLY A 18 15.10 3.29 18.33
N PRO A 19 15.78 2.48 17.50
CA PRO A 19 15.17 1.73 16.40
C PRO A 19 14.22 0.62 16.87
N ILE A 20 14.29 0.22 18.15
CA ILE A 20 13.34 -0.71 18.78
C ILE A 20 12.84 -0.05 20.06
N SER A 21 11.53 0.20 20.16
CA SER A 21 10.94 0.86 21.33
C SER A 21 9.52 0.37 21.63
N ARG A 22 9.08 0.48 22.87
CA ARG A 22 7.70 0.12 23.27
C ARG A 22 6.77 1.34 23.21
N LEU A 23 5.50 1.10 22.90
CA LEU A 23 4.44 2.10 22.94
C LEU A 23 3.07 1.47 23.15
N SER A 24 2.08 2.30 23.47
CA SER A 24 0.69 1.97 23.22
C SER A 24 0.29 2.55 21.87
N LEU A 25 -0.17 1.69 20.95
CA LEU A 25 -0.69 2.09 19.64
C LEU A 25 -2.10 1.54 19.51
N PHE A 26 -3.07 2.42 19.22
CA PHE A 26 -4.50 2.08 19.19
C PHE A 26 -4.98 1.36 20.46
N GLY A 27 -4.46 1.77 21.63
CA GLY A 27 -4.81 1.17 22.93
C GLY A 27 -4.16 -0.19 23.21
N LYS A 28 -3.27 -0.68 22.34
CA LYS A 28 -2.60 -1.98 22.49
C LYS A 28 -1.10 -1.80 22.76
N PRO A 29 -0.53 -2.55 23.74
CA PRO A 29 0.91 -2.65 23.89
C PRO A 29 1.55 -3.11 22.58
N THR A 30 2.48 -2.31 22.07
CA THR A 30 3.09 -2.47 20.74
C THR A 30 4.59 -2.30 20.86
N VAL A 31 5.34 -3.06 20.05
CA VAL A 31 6.76 -2.86 19.85
C VAL A 31 6.94 -2.20 18.48
N PHE A 32 7.49 -0.99 18.49
CA PHE A 32 7.94 -0.28 17.30
C PHE A 32 9.31 -0.80 16.90
N ILE A 33 9.47 -1.08 15.61
CA ILE A 33 10.70 -1.59 15.02
C ILE A 33 10.95 -0.79 13.74
N HIS A 34 12.12 -0.17 13.63
CA HIS A 34 12.56 0.59 12.46
C HIS A 34 13.90 0.05 11.95
N GLY A 35 14.09 0.12 10.63
CA GLY A 35 15.28 -0.38 9.95
C GLY A 35 15.25 -1.89 9.66
N GLN A 36 16.33 -2.39 9.07
CA GLN A 36 16.42 -3.75 8.53
C GLN A 36 16.55 -4.87 9.57
N ALA A 37 16.75 -4.52 10.84
CA ALA A 37 17.14 -5.46 11.91
C ALA A 37 16.17 -6.64 12.06
N MET A 38 14.90 -6.48 11.68
CA MET A 38 13.86 -7.49 11.84
C MET A 38 13.18 -7.89 10.53
N ASN A 39 13.65 -7.40 9.38
CA ASN A 39 13.06 -7.74 8.09
C ASN A 39 13.06 -9.26 7.86
N LYS A 40 14.16 -9.93 8.21
CA LYS A 40 14.25 -11.40 8.12
C LYS A 40 13.22 -12.08 9.02
N LEU A 41 13.06 -11.64 10.27
CA LEU A 41 12.06 -12.25 11.16
C LEU A 41 10.63 -12.05 10.62
N ILE A 42 10.32 -10.85 10.14
CA ILE A 42 8.98 -10.50 9.64
C ILE A 42 8.66 -11.22 8.31
N PHE A 43 9.63 -11.35 7.41
CA PHE A 43 9.41 -11.85 6.05
C PHE A 43 9.86 -13.29 5.80
N SER A 44 10.62 -13.92 6.70
CA SER A 44 11.10 -15.31 6.54
C SER A 44 10.31 -16.33 7.35
N GLY A 45 9.37 -15.90 8.20
CA GLY A 45 8.51 -16.81 8.95
C GLY A 45 7.41 -17.43 8.08
N ASP A 46 7.04 -18.67 8.38
CA ASP A 46 5.91 -19.42 7.83
C ASP A 46 4.54 -18.96 8.38
N SER A 47 4.48 -17.74 8.95
CA SER A 47 3.34 -17.10 9.61
C SER A 47 2.80 -17.82 10.86
N SER A 48 3.52 -18.83 11.37
CA SER A 48 3.11 -19.64 12.52
C SER A 48 3.24 -18.88 13.85
N GLU A 49 4.38 -18.22 14.08
CA GLU A 49 4.67 -17.49 15.33
C GLU A 49 4.22 -16.03 15.29
N MET A 50 4.35 -15.40 14.12
CA MET A 50 3.97 -14.01 13.89
C MET A 50 3.07 -13.96 12.67
N ALA A 51 1.98 -13.23 12.79
CA ALA A 51 1.10 -13.05 11.67
C ALA A 51 0.62 -11.63 11.56
N ASN A 52 0.46 -11.22 10.32
CA ASN A 52 -0.04 -9.91 9.98
C ASN A 52 -1.46 -9.77 10.53
N LYS A 53 -1.66 -8.77 11.38
CA LYS A 53 -2.96 -8.43 11.96
C LYS A 53 -3.18 -6.95 11.73
N GLN A 54 -4.16 -6.63 10.92
CA GLN A 54 -4.52 -5.28 10.57
C GLN A 54 -5.52 -4.70 11.58
N THR A 55 -5.57 -3.38 11.65
CA THR A 55 -6.61 -2.68 12.42
C THR A 55 -7.98 -2.87 11.76
N ALA A 56 -9.06 -2.81 12.53
CA ALA A 56 -10.43 -2.96 12.02
C ALA A 56 -10.76 -2.01 10.85
N SER A 57 -10.18 -0.80 10.83
CA SER A 57 -10.35 0.15 9.73
C SER A 57 -9.82 -0.35 8.38
N ILE A 58 -8.79 -1.21 8.39
CA ILE A 58 -8.23 -1.78 7.15
C ILE A 58 -9.15 -2.89 6.64
N CYS A 59 -9.68 -3.74 7.52
CA CYS A 59 -10.68 -4.73 7.14
C CYS A 59 -11.98 -4.07 6.62
N ALA A 60 -12.37 -2.93 7.18
CA ALA A 60 -13.54 -2.18 6.70
C ALA A 60 -13.38 -1.67 5.25
N ILE A 61 -12.14 -1.42 4.80
CA ILE A 61 -11.83 -0.94 3.43
C ILE A 61 -11.62 -2.11 2.48
N LEU A 62 -10.84 -3.11 2.91
CA LEU A 62 -10.40 -4.21 2.04
C LEU A 62 -11.32 -5.44 2.09
N GLY A 63 -12.32 -5.43 2.98
CA GLY A 63 -13.17 -6.57 3.27
C GLY A 63 -12.52 -7.58 4.21
N ASP A 64 -13.35 -8.49 4.71
CA ASP A 64 -12.91 -9.61 5.53
C ASP A 64 -12.13 -10.63 4.68
N ARG A 65 -11.17 -11.31 5.32
CA ARG A 65 -10.26 -12.28 4.67
C ARG A 65 -9.51 -11.72 3.45
N ASN A 66 -9.17 -10.43 3.49
CA ASN A 66 -8.30 -9.82 2.49
C ASN A 66 -6.87 -10.39 2.56
N LEU A 67 -6.08 -10.16 1.51
CA LEU A 67 -4.71 -10.69 1.38
C LEU A 67 -3.81 -10.36 2.59
N MET A 68 -4.01 -9.22 3.26
CA MET A 68 -3.19 -8.80 4.40
C MET A 68 -3.50 -9.61 5.67
N GLU A 69 -4.66 -10.25 5.76
CA GLU A 69 -5.10 -11.05 6.92
C GLU A 69 -4.93 -12.57 6.71
N LEU A 70 -4.87 -13.02 5.46
CA LEU A 70 -4.68 -14.44 5.14
C LEU A 70 -3.31 -14.94 5.62
N ARG A 71 -3.23 -16.26 5.88
CA ARG A 71 -2.01 -16.92 6.38
C ARG A 71 -1.74 -18.21 5.65
N GLY A 72 -0.50 -18.70 5.74
CA GLY A 72 -0.08 -19.99 5.21
C GLY A 72 -0.56 -20.23 3.78
N GLN A 73 -1.23 -21.37 3.57
CA GLN A 73 -1.65 -21.81 2.24
C GLN A 73 -2.76 -20.95 1.62
N ASP A 74 -3.67 -20.40 2.42
CA ASP A 74 -4.72 -19.51 1.92
C ASP A 74 -4.11 -18.22 1.37
N HIS A 75 -3.14 -17.65 2.11
CA HIS A 75 -2.39 -16.49 1.63
C HIS A 75 -1.63 -16.81 0.34
N LYS A 76 -0.94 -17.95 0.30
CA LYS A 76 -0.18 -18.38 -0.88
C LYS A 76 -1.08 -18.52 -2.10
N CYS A 77 -2.22 -19.20 -1.97
CA CYS A 77 -3.17 -19.41 -3.06
C CYS A 77 -3.68 -18.09 -3.67
N VAL A 78 -4.11 -17.17 -2.81
CA VAL A 78 -4.62 -15.86 -3.26
C VAL A 78 -3.50 -14.99 -3.82
N ARG A 79 -2.31 -14.99 -3.20
CA ARG A 79 -1.14 -14.27 -3.68
C ARG A 79 -0.71 -14.77 -5.06
N ASP A 80 -0.58 -16.07 -5.25
CA ASP A 80 -0.15 -16.67 -6.52
C ASP A 80 -1.13 -16.33 -7.64
N SER A 81 -2.44 -16.36 -7.34
CA SER A 81 -3.48 -15.92 -8.27
C SER A 81 -3.35 -14.43 -8.64
N LEU A 82 -3.12 -13.56 -7.65
CA LEU A 82 -2.91 -12.12 -7.88
C LEU A 82 -1.65 -11.83 -8.71
N MET A 83 -0.56 -12.56 -8.47
CA MET A 83 0.72 -12.35 -9.16
C MET A 83 0.62 -12.58 -10.67
N SER A 84 -0.35 -13.39 -11.15
CA SER A 84 -0.60 -13.58 -12.58
C SER A 84 -0.99 -12.29 -13.31
N PHE A 85 -1.64 -11.35 -12.61
CA PHE A 85 -1.98 -10.03 -13.14
C PHE A 85 -0.80 -9.04 -13.13
N LEU A 86 0.27 -9.36 -12.39
CA LEU A 86 1.46 -8.52 -12.22
C LEU A 86 2.65 -9.03 -13.05
N LEU A 87 2.41 -9.95 -13.99
CA LEU A 87 3.44 -10.39 -14.93
C LEU A 87 3.90 -9.22 -15.81
N PRO A 88 5.17 -9.19 -16.26
CA PRO A 88 5.69 -8.11 -17.08
C PRO A 88 4.83 -7.79 -18.31
N GLU A 89 4.30 -8.81 -18.99
CA GLU A 89 3.44 -8.63 -20.16
C GLU A 89 2.08 -8.02 -19.79
N SER A 90 1.45 -8.50 -18.70
CA SER A 90 0.20 -7.93 -18.19
C SER A 90 0.40 -6.47 -17.76
N LEU A 91 1.49 -6.16 -17.06
CA LEU A 91 1.83 -4.80 -16.65
C LEU A 91 2.06 -3.88 -17.86
N LYS A 92 2.80 -4.34 -18.86
CA LYS A 92 3.05 -3.57 -20.09
C LYS A 92 1.75 -3.24 -20.80
N HIS A 93 0.84 -4.20 -20.87
CA HIS A 93 -0.49 -4.01 -21.46
C HIS A 93 -1.32 -2.98 -20.68
N GLU A 94 -1.43 -3.12 -19.36
CA GLU A 94 -2.21 -2.19 -18.54
C GLU A 94 -1.62 -0.78 -18.51
N VAL A 95 -0.29 -0.64 -18.45
CA VAL A 95 0.39 0.67 -18.57
C VAL A 95 0.13 1.29 -19.93
N GLY A 96 0.10 0.50 -21.01
CA GLY A 96 -0.23 1.00 -22.35
C GLY A 96 -1.65 1.57 -22.43
N LYS A 97 -2.64 0.92 -21.81
CA LYS A 97 -4.00 1.46 -21.73
C LYS A 97 -4.06 2.74 -20.90
N MET A 98 -3.35 2.80 -19.78
CA MET A 98 -3.27 4.00 -18.95
C MET A 98 -2.66 5.17 -19.72
N ASP A 99 -1.60 4.94 -20.50
CA ASP A 99 -0.97 5.97 -21.34
C ASP A 99 -1.93 6.50 -22.41
N GLU A 100 -2.67 5.61 -23.06
CA GLU A 100 -3.70 5.97 -24.04
C GLU A 100 -4.79 6.87 -23.44
N GLU A 101 -5.31 6.49 -22.27
CA GLU A 101 -6.36 7.25 -21.59
C GLU A 101 -5.86 8.61 -21.10
N VAL A 102 -4.63 8.66 -20.57
CA VAL A 102 -3.99 9.92 -20.18
C VAL A 102 -3.82 10.85 -21.37
N ARG A 103 -3.39 10.34 -22.53
CA ARG A 103 -3.21 11.16 -23.74
C ARG A 103 -4.53 11.74 -24.25
N LYS A 104 -5.57 10.90 -24.35
CA LYS A 104 -6.94 11.35 -24.70
C LYS A 104 -7.41 12.44 -23.73
N HIS A 105 -7.16 12.26 -22.44
CA HIS A 105 -7.56 13.23 -21.44
C HIS A 105 -6.85 14.59 -21.63
N ILE A 106 -5.54 14.57 -21.92
CA ILE A 106 -4.77 15.79 -22.18
C ILE A 106 -5.33 16.53 -23.40
N GLU A 107 -5.60 15.81 -24.49
CA GLU A 107 -6.17 16.38 -25.72
C GLU A 107 -7.55 17.00 -25.48
N LEU A 108 -8.46 16.27 -24.82
CA LEU A 108 -9.86 16.68 -24.66
C LEU A 108 -10.05 17.75 -23.58
N HIS A 109 -9.20 17.77 -22.55
CA HIS A 109 -9.49 18.54 -21.35
C HIS A 109 -8.41 19.52 -20.92
N TRP A 110 -7.16 19.38 -21.39
CA TRP A 110 -6.04 20.20 -20.91
C TRP A 110 -5.49 21.13 -21.99
N GLN A 111 -5.53 20.73 -23.27
CA GLN A 111 -5.06 21.58 -24.36
C GLN A 111 -5.74 22.96 -24.34
N GLY A 112 -4.94 24.01 -24.49
CA GLY A 112 -5.40 25.41 -24.50
C GLY A 112 -5.72 26.01 -23.13
N LYS A 113 -5.58 25.27 -22.03
CA LYS A 113 -5.79 25.82 -20.68
C LYS A 113 -4.49 26.32 -20.06
N GLU A 114 -4.52 27.53 -19.52
CA GLU A 114 -3.38 28.13 -18.80
C GLU A 114 -3.08 27.40 -17.48
N LYS A 115 -4.11 26.84 -16.82
CA LYS A 115 -4.00 26.13 -15.55
C LYS A 115 -4.87 24.88 -15.54
N VAL A 116 -4.31 23.77 -15.08
CA VAL A 116 -5.01 22.47 -14.97
C VAL A 116 -4.82 21.86 -13.57
N ALA A 117 -5.86 21.23 -13.05
CA ALA A 117 -5.84 20.59 -11.73
C ALA A 117 -5.64 19.07 -11.86
N VAL A 118 -4.39 18.61 -11.75
CA VAL A 118 -4.01 17.20 -12.02
C VAL A 118 -4.67 16.18 -11.06
N ARG A 119 -4.73 16.51 -9.76
CA ARG A 119 -5.16 15.56 -8.70
C ARG A 119 -6.59 15.03 -8.90
N GLN A 120 -7.51 15.85 -9.39
CA GLN A 120 -8.92 15.46 -9.51
C GLN A 120 -9.15 14.41 -10.61
N TYR A 121 -8.23 14.29 -11.56
CA TYR A 121 -8.33 13.38 -12.70
C TYR A 121 -7.57 12.07 -12.50
N ALA A 122 -6.45 12.10 -11.76
CA ALA A 122 -5.71 10.88 -11.41
C ALA A 122 -6.57 9.84 -10.66
N VAL A 123 -7.61 10.28 -9.94
CA VAL A 123 -8.54 9.42 -9.21
C VAL A 123 -9.59 8.74 -10.12
N LYS A 124 -9.80 9.27 -11.34
CA LYS A 124 -10.80 8.73 -12.30
C LYS A 124 -10.21 7.72 -13.28
N LEU A 125 -8.90 7.70 -13.48
CA LEU A 125 -8.20 6.78 -14.39
C LEU A 125 -8.46 5.29 -14.11
N PRO A 126 -8.55 4.81 -12.85
CA PRO A 126 -8.82 3.39 -12.58
C PRO A 126 -10.28 2.96 -12.81
N GLN A 127 -11.22 3.88 -13.05
CA GLN A 127 -12.65 3.56 -13.21
C GLN A 127 -13.07 3.37 -14.68
N LEU A 128 -12.15 3.59 -15.61
CA LEU A 128 -12.36 3.52 -17.06
C LEU A 128 -11.67 2.29 -17.70
N LEU A 129 -11.07 1.43 -16.87
CA LEU A 129 -10.48 0.13 -17.20
C LEU A 129 -11.34 -0.98 -16.59
#